data_AF-A0A250ILY0-F1
#
_entry.id   AF-A0A250ILY0-F1
#
_cell.length_a   1.000
_cell.length_b   1.000
_cell.length_c   1.000
_cell.angle_alpha   90.00
_cell.angle_beta   90.00
_cell.angle_gamma   90.00
#
_symmetry.space_group_name_H-M   'P 1'
#
loop_
_entity.id
_entity.type
_entity.pdbx_description
1 polymer ?
#
loop_
_entity_poly.entity_id
_entity_poly.type
_entity_poly.pdbx_seq_one_letter_code
_entity_poly.pdbx_strand_id
1 'polypeptide(L)'
;MRSHSPDVRPREQEGRDHETASASSDDSPLWRVWGDVRRGAEHLPWRTVAPPTSRWARFIQGFILPFQLLRVLLEEPTSRRAYLRVCCTQAVVILALFVTFSDFGKTVVRLTGASERMEALVDEAQADVEREAIEELSEQLVALVQRKDADPNEVKELRKELEKLTSARKKPQREGESPQTRFAWTLVDWAGLLSSLYVCQWIVIALSRDHHTHLSREASLLTGLPPEDEAFTPRVRLNVSWMIKKARQRWRALLLFAMGMPVLWGMKLFLPSEAKWLFPVMVSLWGAWWFVVFTAGKSARAWDDPTARPPWFLRGWTGLFSRIPPFRAYGEWWTRRTESVFSPATQVERDPWGLSGLAVARALSALPLVKCFVRPVIPVAAGHLLRAERGGDPVSDAAVPPEPVTERSAG
;
A
#
# COMPACT_ATOMS: atom_id res chain seq x y z
N MET A 1 33.85 9.64 -70.37
CA MET A 1 34.57 8.60 -69.60
C MET A 1 33.54 7.77 -68.86
N ARG A 2 33.25 6.58 -69.39
CA ARG A 2 32.39 5.55 -68.78
C ARG A 2 33.31 4.53 -68.14
N SER A 3 33.16 4.25 -66.85
CA SER A 3 33.85 3.15 -66.18
C SER A 3 32.84 2.05 -65.86
N HIS A 4 32.99 0.93 -66.56
CA HIS A 4 32.35 -0.35 -66.28
C HIS A 4 32.79 -0.89 -64.91
N SER A 5 31.83 -1.32 -64.10
CA SER A 5 32.07 -2.27 -63.02
C SER A 5 31.43 -3.61 -63.39
N PRO A 6 32.15 -4.74 -63.24
CA PRO A 6 31.67 -6.05 -63.63
C PRO A 6 30.75 -6.67 -62.57
N ASP A 7 29.74 -7.34 -63.09
CA ASP A 7 28.75 -8.18 -62.46
C ASP A 7 29.42 -9.45 -61.90
N VAL A 8 29.33 -9.66 -60.58
CA VAL A 8 29.80 -10.86 -59.89
C VAL A 8 28.66 -11.41 -59.05
N ARG A 9 28.04 -12.48 -59.55
CA ARG A 9 27.09 -13.33 -58.79
C ARG A 9 27.83 -14.19 -57.76
N PRO A 10 27.28 -14.35 -56.54
CA PRO A 10 27.44 -15.56 -55.76
C PRO A 10 26.14 -16.38 -55.86
N ARG A 11 26.15 -17.52 -56.55
CA ARG A 11 26.30 -18.87 -56.00
C ARG A 11 25.31 -19.17 -54.87
N GLU A 12 24.22 -19.80 -55.28
CA GLU A 12 23.32 -20.59 -54.44
C GLU A 12 24.14 -21.53 -53.56
N GLN A 13 24.00 -21.37 -52.25
CA GLN A 13 24.49 -22.32 -51.27
C GLN A 13 23.25 -22.83 -50.53
N GLU A 14 22.72 -23.92 -51.08
CA GLU A 14 21.63 -24.73 -50.53
C GLU A 14 22.19 -25.48 -49.31
N GLY A 15 22.23 -24.76 -48.19
CA GLY A 15 22.57 -25.27 -46.87
C GLY A 15 21.30 -25.73 -46.15
N ARG A 16 21.08 -27.04 -46.21
CA ARG A 16 20.07 -27.78 -45.46
C ARG A 16 20.47 -27.79 -43.98
N ASP A 17 19.99 -26.81 -43.21
CA ASP A 17 20.01 -26.86 -41.76
C ASP A 17 18.63 -27.25 -41.23
N HIS A 18 18.57 -28.46 -40.69
CA HIS A 18 17.50 -28.91 -39.81
C HIS A 18 17.55 -28.08 -38.51
N GLU A 19 16.97 -26.88 -38.53
CA GLU A 19 16.56 -26.21 -37.29
C GLU A 19 15.32 -26.93 -36.78
N THR A 20 15.57 -27.87 -35.87
CA THR A 20 14.60 -28.29 -34.86
C THR A 20 14.01 -27.04 -34.23
N ALA A 21 12.75 -26.76 -34.55
CA ALA A 21 11.93 -25.75 -33.91
C ALA A 21 11.74 -26.09 -32.43
N SER A 22 12.77 -25.89 -31.62
CA SER A 22 12.58 -25.56 -30.21
C SER A 22 12.00 -24.15 -30.22
N ALA A 23 10.67 -24.05 -30.19
CA ALA A 23 9.97 -22.81 -29.92
C ALA A 23 10.56 -22.21 -28.64
N SER A 24 11.48 -21.26 -28.81
CA SER A 24 12.19 -20.63 -27.70
C SER A 24 11.15 -19.91 -26.86
N SER A 25 11.08 -20.28 -25.59
CA SER A 25 10.26 -19.65 -24.56
C SER A 25 10.51 -18.13 -24.39
N ASP A 26 11.43 -17.54 -25.15
CA ASP A 26 11.83 -16.13 -25.09
C ASP A 26 10.90 -15.15 -25.83
N ASP A 27 9.93 -15.65 -26.60
CA ASP A 27 8.99 -14.77 -27.33
C ASP A 27 7.75 -14.36 -26.52
N SER A 28 7.68 -14.74 -25.24
CA SER A 28 6.58 -14.24 -24.41
C SER A 28 6.69 -12.71 -24.28
N PRO A 29 5.61 -11.96 -24.51
CA PRO A 29 5.62 -10.50 -24.35
C PRO A 29 5.99 -10.10 -22.91
N LEU A 30 5.77 -10.99 -21.93
CA LEU A 30 6.20 -10.81 -20.56
C LEU A 30 7.73 -10.90 -20.39
N TRP A 31 8.40 -11.82 -21.08
CA TRP A 31 9.87 -11.94 -21.03
C TRP A 31 10.56 -10.78 -21.73
N ARG A 32 10.02 -10.27 -22.84
CA ARG A 32 10.51 -9.01 -23.45
C ARG A 32 10.34 -7.82 -22.50
N VAL A 33 9.16 -7.68 -21.90
CA VAL A 33 8.92 -6.63 -20.88
C VAL A 33 9.85 -6.79 -19.69
N TRP A 34 10.06 -8.02 -19.19
CA TRP A 34 10.96 -8.29 -18.07
C TRP A 34 12.43 -8.05 -18.43
N GLY A 35 12.84 -8.42 -19.64
CA GLY A 35 14.17 -8.14 -20.19
C GLY A 35 14.43 -6.65 -20.35
N ASP A 36 13.44 -5.86 -20.76
CA ASP A 36 13.52 -4.41 -20.84
C ASP A 36 13.54 -3.76 -19.44
N VAL A 37 12.79 -4.32 -18.49
CA VAL A 37 12.81 -3.91 -17.08
C VAL A 37 14.16 -4.20 -16.44
N ARG A 38 14.74 -5.38 -16.68
CA ARG A 38 16.04 -5.79 -16.15
C ARG A 38 17.18 -4.99 -16.78
N ARG A 39 17.20 -4.85 -18.11
CA ARG A 39 18.18 -4.00 -18.82
C ARG A 39 18.02 -2.54 -18.40
N GLY A 40 16.79 -2.07 -18.18
CA GLY A 40 16.54 -0.78 -17.55
C GLY A 40 17.14 -0.70 -16.15
N ALA A 41 16.89 -1.69 -15.28
CA ALA A 41 17.42 -1.69 -13.92
C ALA A 41 18.96 -1.75 -13.84
N GLU A 42 19.62 -2.35 -14.83
CA GLU A 42 21.07 -2.50 -14.90
C GLU A 42 21.76 -1.32 -15.62
N HIS A 43 21.03 -0.56 -16.46
CA HIS A 43 21.60 0.50 -17.32
C HIS A 43 20.77 1.78 -17.43
N LEU A 44 19.90 2.13 -16.47
CA LEU A 44 19.19 3.41 -16.47
C LEU A 44 20.08 4.51 -15.85
N PRO A 45 20.80 5.33 -16.65
CA PRO A 45 21.00 6.70 -16.22
C PRO A 45 19.60 7.30 -16.21
N TRP A 46 19.04 7.49 -15.02
CA TRP A 46 17.89 8.35 -14.73
C TRP A 46 17.99 9.76 -15.37
N ARG A 47 19.10 10.08 -16.06
CA ARG A 47 19.36 11.33 -16.78
C ARG A 47 18.81 11.39 -18.21
N THR A 48 18.51 10.30 -18.93
CA THR A 48 18.30 10.43 -20.40
C THR A 48 17.35 9.45 -21.09
N VAL A 49 16.77 8.46 -20.41
CA VAL A 49 15.93 7.49 -21.12
C VAL A 49 14.52 8.03 -21.29
N ALA A 50 14.14 8.29 -22.54
CA ALA A 50 12.76 8.62 -22.91
C ALA A 50 11.79 7.61 -22.28
N PRO A 51 10.62 8.05 -21.78
CA PRO A 51 9.68 7.15 -21.15
C PRO A 51 9.30 6.02 -22.12
N PRO A 52 9.21 4.76 -21.65
CA PRO A 52 8.92 3.63 -22.51
C PRO A 52 7.57 3.84 -23.21
N THR A 53 7.47 3.37 -24.45
CA THR A 53 6.27 3.59 -25.28
C THR A 53 5.08 2.76 -24.80
N SER A 54 5.32 1.58 -24.23
CA SER A 54 4.25 0.68 -23.78
C SER A 54 3.68 1.08 -22.41
N ARG A 55 2.35 0.99 -22.27
CA ARG A 55 1.63 1.33 -21.03
C ARG A 55 2.09 0.48 -19.85
N TRP A 56 2.29 -0.82 -20.08
CA TRP A 56 2.78 -1.75 -19.06
C TRP A 56 4.21 -1.46 -18.63
N ALA A 57 5.10 -1.12 -19.56
CA ALA A 57 6.47 -0.74 -19.20
C ALA A 57 6.49 0.54 -18.35
N ARG A 58 5.66 1.54 -18.66
CA ARG A 58 5.52 2.74 -17.80
C ARG A 58 5.03 2.39 -16.41
N PHE A 59 4.00 1.55 -16.32
CA PHE A 59 3.49 1.07 -15.03
C PHE A 59 4.58 0.36 -14.21
N ILE A 60 5.29 -0.58 -14.82
CA ILE A 60 6.35 -1.33 -14.13
C ILE A 60 7.51 -0.40 -13.76
N GLN A 61 7.89 0.53 -14.63
CA GLN A 61 8.91 1.54 -14.34
C GLN A 61 8.51 2.37 -13.11
N GLY A 62 7.29 2.90 -13.07
CA GLY A 62 6.81 3.66 -11.92
C GLY A 62 6.75 2.84 -10.63
N PHE A 63 6.43 1.55 -10.72
CA PHE A 63 6.43 0.62 -9.59
C PHE A 63 7.83 0.32 -9.06
N ILE A 64 8.81 0.10 -9.95
CA ILE A 64 10.16 -0.32 -9.59
C ILE A 64 11.04 0.87 -9.17
N LEU A 65 10.76 2.07 -9.68
CA LEU A 65 11.59 3.26 -9.49
C LEU A 65 11.93 3.57 -8.01
N PRO A 66 11.01 3.50 -7.03
CA PRO A 66 11.36 3.70 -5.63
C PRO A 66 12.39 2.70 -5.10
N PHE A 67 12.36 1.45 -5.59
CA PHE A 67 13.30 0.41 -5.16
C PHE A 67 14.68 0.58 -5.80
N GLN A 68 14.73 1.03 -7.06
CA GLN A 68 15.98 1.40 -7.73
C GLN A 68 16.66 2.59 -7.05
N LEU A 69 15.90 3.64 -6.76
CA LEU A 69 16.41 4.81 -6.05
C LEU A 69 16.88 4.46 -4.63
N LEU A 70 16.18 3.53 -3.96
CA LEU A 70 16.61 2.99 -2.69
C LEU A 70 17.94 2.23 -2.82
N ARG A 71 18.10 1.41 -3.86
CA ARG A 71 19.36 0.72 -4.15
C ARG A 71 20.52 1.71 -4.34
N VAL A 72 20.33 2.76 -5.14
CA VAL A 72 21.34 3.81 -5.35
C VAL A 72 21.73 4.48 -4.02
N LEU A 73 20.75 4.77 -3.17
CA LEU A 73 21.01 5.35 -1.84
C LEU A 73 21.80 4.39 -0.92
N LEU A 74 21.65 3.08 -1.09
CA LEU A 74 22.35 2.05 -0.33
C LEU A 74 23.74 1.71 -0.91
N GLU A 75 24.00 2.00 -2.17
CA GLU A 75 25.31 1.80 -2.80
C GLU A 75 26.33 2.83 -2.27
N GLU A 76 25.91 4.08 -2.06
CA GLU A 76 26.76 5.13 -1.48
C GLU A 76 27.04 4.89 0.02
N PRO A 77 28.30 4.66 0.45
CA PRO A 77 28.60 4.22 1.83
C PRO A 77 28.20 5.22 2.91
N THR A 78 28.30 6.52 2.61
CA THR A 78 28.00 7.61 3.54
C THR A 78 26.48 7.71 3.77
N SER A 79 25.71 7.82 2.69
CA SER A 79 24.24 7.83 2.72
C SER A 79 23.66 6.52 3.25
N ARG A 80 24.23 5.35 2.90
CA ARG A 80 23.78 4.05 3.42
C ARG A 80 23.78 4.00 4.95
N ARG A 81 24.87 4.42 5.59
CA ARG A 81 24.98 4.38 7.06
C ARG A 81 23.97 5.30 7.73
N ALA A 82 23.80 6.52 7.20
CA ALA A 82 22.82 7.47 7.71
C ALA A 82 21.38 6.95 7.53
N TYR A 83 21.07 6.44 6.33
CA TYR A 83 19.78 5.86 5.98
C TYR A 83 19.42 4.68 6.89
N LEU A 84 20.30 3.66 6.98
CA LEU A 84 20.04 2.47 7.80
C LEU A 84 19.90 2.82 9.28
N ARG A 85 20.76 3.71 9.81
CA ARG A 85 20.65 4.16 11.20
C ARG A 85 19.29 4.77 11.48
N VAL A 86 18.85 5.73 10.65
CA VAL A 86 17.55 6.40 10.85
C VAL A 86 16.40 5.41 10.73
N CYS A 87 16.37 4.59 9.67
CA CYS A 87 15.26 3.67 9.42
C CYS A 87 15.20 2.54 10.47
N CYS A 88 16.33 1.94 10.85
CA CYS A 88 16.39 0.90 11.88
C CYS A 88 16.01 1.47 13.26
N THR A 89 16.55 2.64 13.65
CA THR A 89 16.17 3.27 14.92
C THR A 89 14.68 3.57 14.97
N GLN A 90 14.08 4.07 13.87
CA GLN A 90 12.63 4.27 13.80
C GLN A 90 11.85 2.96 13.94
N ALA A 91 12.25 1.91 13.23
CA ALA A 91 11.57 0.61 13.32
C ALA A 91 11.59 0.07 14.75
N VAL A 92 12.74 0.14 15.42
CA VAL A 92 12.90 -0.25 16.83
C VAL A 92 12.02 0.60 17.75
N VAL A 93 12.01 1.93 17.59
CA VAL A 93 11.18 2.80 18.42
C VAL A 93 9.68 2.57 18.17
N ILE A 94 9.26 2.34 16.93
CA ILE A 94 7.86 2.01 16.61
C ILE A 94 7.44 0.72 17.29
N LEU A 95 8.28 -0.32 17.21
CA LEU A 95 8.03 -1.60 17.87
C LEU A 95 8.00 -1.45 19.39
N ALA A 96 8.95 -0.70 19.97
CA ALA A 96 8.98 -0.43 21.41
C ALA A 96 7.70 0.30 21.86
N LEU A 97 7.32 1.38 21.18
CA LEU A 97 6.09 2.13 21.46
C LEU A 97 4.85 1.23 21.33
N PHE A 98 4.78 0.43 20.28
CA PHE A 98 3.69 -0.50 20.07
C PHE A 98 3.58 -1.49 21.24
N VAL A 99 4.70 -2.10 21.67
CA VAL A 99 4.73 -3.03 22.81
C VAL A 99 4.37 -2.34 24.12
N THR A 100 4.82 -1.10 24.35
CA THR A 100 4.53 -0.38 25.62
C THR A 100 3.11 0.14 25.71
N PHE A 101 2.55 0.64 24.60
CA PHE A 101 1.26 1.37 24.58
C PHE A 101 0.07 0.50 24.16
N SER A 102 0.28 -0.61 23.47
CA SER A 102 -0.83 -1.52 23.20
C SER A 102 -0.95 -2.52 24.36
N ASP A 103 -2.08 -2.49 25.05
CA ASP A 103 -2.45 -3.61 25.93
C ASP A 103 -2.47 -4.92 25.13
N PHE A 104 -2.79 -4.84 23.83
CA PHE A 104 -2.62 -5.92 22.86
C PHE A 104 -1.17 -6.42 22.70
N GLY A 105 -0.15 -5.56 22.76
CA GLY A 105 1.26 -5.95 22.72
C GLY A 105 1.68 -6.67 23.98
N LYS A 106 1.14 -6.26 25.14
CA LYS A 106 1.27 -7.00 26.40
C LYS A 106 0.50 -8.32 26.34
N THR A 107 -0.68 -8.35 25.73
CA THR A 107 -1.48 -9.56 25.54
C THR A 107 -0.80 -10.53 24.57
N VAL A 108 -0.24 -10.09 23.44
CA VAL A 108 0.51 -10.95 22.50
C VAL A 108 1.76 -11.51 23.15
N VAL A 109 2.55 -10.70 23.88
CA VAL A 109 3.73 -11.19 24.62
C VAL A 109 3.34 -12.19 25.72
N ARG A 110 2.20 -11.99 26.39
CA ARG A 110 1.64 -12.93 27.39
C ARG A 110 1.04 -14.19 26.75
N LEU A 111 0.37 -14.06 25.61
CA LEU A 111 -0.27 -15.17 24.87
C LEU A 111 0.80 -16.11 24.29
N THR A 112 1.87 -15.57 23.70
CA THR A 112 2.98 -16.39 23.17
C THR A 112 3.85 -17.05 24.25
N GLY A 113 3.71 -16.64 25.51
CA GLY A 113 4.55 -17.13 26.62
C GLY A 113 3.85 -17.97 27.68
N ALA A 114 2.58 -17.69 27.99
CA ALA A 114 1.92 -18.22 29.18
C ALA A 114 0.47 -18.72 28.98
N SER A 115 -0.26 -18.25 27.95
CA SER A 115 -1.70 -18.57 27.82
C SER A 115 -1.95 -19.92 27.16
N GLU A 116 -1.25 -20.27 26.07
CA GLU A 116 -1.45 -21.57 25.39
C GLU A 116 -1.15 -22.77 26.29
N ARG A 117 -0.20 -22.63 27.23
CA ARG A 117 0.08 -23.70 28.19
C ARG A 117 -0.93 -23.76 29.32
N MET A 118 -1.48 -22.63 29.78
CA MET A 118 -2.37 -22.62 30.93
C MET A 118 -3.82 -22.95 30.55
N GLU A 119 -4.31 -22.49 29.40
CA GLU A 119 -5.62 -22.92 28.87
C GLU A 119 -5.60 -24.39 28.48
N ALA A 120 -4.53 -24.88 27.82
CA ALA A 120 -4.41 -26.31 27.51
C ALA A 120 -4.36 -27.17 28.78
N LEU A 121 -3.64 -26.75 29.83
CA LEU A 121 -3.58 -27.50 31.09
C LEU A 121 -4.90 -27.46 31.88
N VAL A 122 -5.64 -26.35 31.83
CA VAL A 122 -6.95 -26.23 32.50
C VAL A 122 -8.01 -27.04 31.75
N ASP A 123 -8.03 -26.98 30.42
CA ASP A 123 -8.95 -27.76 29.60
C ASP A 123 -8.65 -29.27 29.68
N GLU A 124 -7.37 -29.66 29.75
CA GLU A 124 -6.94 -31.06 29.93
C GLU A 124 -7.29 -31.57 31.34
N ALA A 125 -7.00 -30.79 32.39
CA ALA A 125 -7.36 -31.16 33.76
C ALA A 125 -8.88 -31.26 33.97
N GLN A 126 -9.66 -30.36 33.36
CA GLN A 126 -11.11 -30.39 33.47
C GLN A 126 -11.72 -31.55 32.66
N ALA A 127 -11.13 -31.89 31.50
CA ALA A 127 -11.55 -33.05 30.71
C ALA A 127 -11.25 -34.38 31.41
N ASP A 128 -10.18 -34.46 32.20
CA ASP A 128 -9.82 -35.67 32.94
C ASP A 128 -10.75 -35.90 34.15
N VAL A 129 -11.07 -34.85 34.92
CA VAL A 129 -12.04 -34.93 36.03
C VAL A 129 -13.43 -35.35 35.54
N GLU A 130 -13.87 -34.81 34.40
CA GLU A 130 -15.17 -35.20 33.81
C GLU A 130 -15.17 -36.64 33.25
N ARG A 131 -14.03 -37.15 32.78
CA ARG A 131 -13.92 -38.56 32.33
C ARG A 131 -13.99 -39.51 33.51
N GLU A 132 -13.28 -39.21 34.59
CA GLU A 132 -13.27 -40.01 35.82
C GLU A 132 -14.67 -40.10 36.42
N ALA A 133 -15.42 -38.98 36.46
CA ALA A 133 -16.81 -38.97 36.94
C ALA A 133 -17.77 -39.79 36.05
N ILE A 134 -17.57 -39.76 34.72
CA ILE A 134 -18.39 -40.57 33.79
C ILE A 134 -18.07 -42.07 33.95
N GLU A 135 -16.79 -42.41 34.12
CA GLU A 135 -16.34 -43.79 34.31
C GLU A 135 -16.87 -44.36 35.63
N GLU A 136 -16.72 -43.62 36.73
CA GLU A 136 -17.22 -44.00 38.06
C GLU A 136 -18.75 -44.21 38.05
N LEU A 137 -19.52 -43.29 37.47
CA LEU A 137 -20.97 -43.44 37.36
C LEU A 137 -21.38 -44.59 36.45
N SER A 138 -20.59 -44.90 35.41
CA SER A 138 -20.83 -46.04 34.54
C SER A 138 -20.58 -47.37 35.25
N GLU A 139 -19.53 -47.45 36.06
CA GLU A 139 -19.22 -48.63 36.89
C GLU A 139 -20.27 -48.85 37.97
N GLN A 140 -20.70 -47.77 38.65
CA GLN A 140 -21.79 -47.82 39.63
C GLN A 140 -23.09 -48.32 38.99
N LEU A 141 -23.43 -47.84 37.79
CA LEU A 141 -24.61 -48.30 37.07
C LEU A 141 -24.51 -49.80 36.70
N VAL A 142 -23.35 -50.26 36.24
CA VAL A 142 -23.12 -51.68 35.89
C VAL A 142 -23.22 -52.57 37.13
N ALA A 143 -22.61 -52.17 38.24
CA ALA A 143 -22.65 -52.90 39.50
C ALA A 143 -24.08 -52.99 40.07
N LEU A 144 -24.86 -51.91 39.93
CA LEU A 144 -26.23 -51.83 40.44
C LEU A 144 -27.19 -52.68 39.58
N VAL A 145 -27.01 -52.70 38.26
CA VAL A 145 -27.80 -53.55 37.34
C VAL A 145 -27.53 -55.05 37.53
N GLN A 146 -26.32 -55.43 37.98
CA GLN A 146 -25.98 -56.83 38.23
C GLN A 146 -26.54 -57.38 39.55
N ARG A 147 -27.02 -56.53 40.47
CA ARG A 147 -27.69 -56.98 41.70
C ARG A 147 -29.12 -57.45 41.37
N LYS A 148 -29.45 -58.68 41.78
CA LYS A 148 -30.75 -59.32 41.55
C LYS A 148 -31.95 -58.60 42.20
N ASP A 149 -31.71 -57.82 43.26
CA ASP A 149 -32.73 -57.11 44.05
C ASP A 149 -32.66 -55.58 43.89
N ALA A 150 -32.07 -55.09 42.79
CA ALA A 150 -31.89 -53.66 42.58
C ALA A 150 -33.22 -52.91 42.40
N ASP A 151 -33.35 -51.77 43.09
CA ASP A 151 -34.52 -50.89 42.96
C ASP A 151 -34.52 -50.26 41.55
N PRO A 152 -35.57 -50.46 40.73
CA PRO A 152 -35.67 -49.86 39.40
C PRO A 152 -35.65 -48.33 39.38
N ASN A 153 -35.92 -47.66 40.51
CA ASN A 153 -35.82 -46.20 40.62
C ASN A 153 -34.37 -45.72 40.69
N GLU A 154 -33.50 -46.40 41.44
CA GLU A 154 -32.07 -46.05 41.54
C GLU A 154 -31.36 -46.18 40.18
N VAL A 155 -31.67 -47.24 39.42
CA VAL A 155 -31.14 -47.44 38.06
C VAL A 155 -31.58 -46.30 37.12
N LYS A 156 -32.81 -45.80 37.26
CA LYS A 156 -33.32 -44.69 36.44
C LYS A 156 -32.65 -43.36 36.79
N GLU A 157 -32.38 -43.09 38.07
CA GLU A 157 -31.70 -41.87 38.50
C GLU A 157 -30.27 -41.82 37.99
N LEU A 158 -29.49 -42.89 38.20
CA LEU A 158 -28.10 -42.97 37.71
C LEU A 158 -28.00 -42.87 36.19
N ARG A 159 -28.93 -43.51 35.46
CA ARG A 159 -28.96 -43.41 34.00
C ARG A 159 -29.27 -41.99 33.51
N LYS A 160 -30.16 -41.29 34.20
CA LYS A 160 -30.51 -39.90 33.90
C LYS A 160 -29.37 -38.95 34.23
N GLU A 161 -28.61 -39.21 35.28
CA GLU A 161 -27.41 -38.45 35.66
C GLU A 161 -26.27 -38.67 34.68
N LEU A 162 -26.01 -39.92 34.27
CA LEU A 162 -25.06 -40.26 33.21
C LEU A 162 -25.46 -39.61 31.87
N GLU A 163 -26.74 -39.64 31.51
CA GLU A 163 -27.26 -39.01 30.30
C GLU A 163 -27.15 -37.47 30.37
N LYS A 164 -27.35 -36.88 31.55
CA LYS A 164 -27.14 -35.44 31.79
C LYS A 164 -25.66 -35.06 31.64
N LEU A 165 -24.72 -35.82 32.19
CA LEU A 165 -23.28 -35.54 32.06
C LEU A 165 -22.76 -35.76 30.64
N THR A 166 -23.19 -36.85 29.98
CA THR A 166 -22.82 -37.11 28.58
C THR A 166 -23.46 -36.10 27.62
N SER A 167 -24.69 -35.65 27.87
CA SER A 167 -25.31 -34.57 27.08
C SER A 167 -24.71 -33.21 27.38
N ALA A 168 -24.34 -32.91 28.64
CA ALA A 168 -23.59 -31.72 29.02
C ALA A 168 -22.19 -31.69 28.40
N ARG A 169 -21.54 -32.84 28.17
CA ARG A 169 -20.30 -32.94 27.37
C ARG A 169 -20.53 -32.71 25.87
N LYS A 170 -21.70 -33.11 25.35
CA LYS A 170 -22.07 -32.96 23.93
C LYS A 170 -22.60 -31.58 23.56
N LYS A 171 -23.13 -30.83 24.54
CA LYS A 171 -23.72 -29.49 24.38
C LYS A 171 -22.72 -28.31 24.19
N PRO A 172 -21.51 -28.26 24.79
CA PRO A 172 -20.59 -27.13 24.64
C PRO A 172 -20.02 -26.99 23.22
N GLN A 173 -20.17 -28.01 22.37
CA GLN A 173 -19.62 -27.96 21.01
C GLN A 173 -20.59 -27.42 19.94
N ARG A 174 -21.89 -27.27 20.25
CA ARG A 174 -22.90 -26.78 19.27
C ARG A 174 -23.37 -25.34 19.49
N GLU A 175 -23.17 -24.77 20.67
CA GLU A 175 -23.31 -23.33 20.94
C GLU A 175 -21.96 -22.59 20.83
N GLY A 176 -20.97 -23.21 20.19
CA GLY A 176 -19.78 -22.50 19.73
C GLY A 176 -20.20 -21.40 18.77
N GLU A 177 -19.93 -20.15 19.15
CA GLU A 177 -20.03 -18.95 18.33
C GLU A 177 -19.95 -19.25 16.84
N SER A 178 -20.97 -18.81 16.09
CA SER A 178 -20.99 -18.98 14.65
C SER A 178 -19.62 -18.61 14.05
N PRO A 179 -19.07 -19.38 13.10
CA PRO A 179 -17.74 -19.08 12.53
C PRO A 179 -17.64 -17.65 11.95
N GLN A 180 -18.78 -17.04 11.60
CA GLN A 180 -18.85 -15.63 11.19
C GLN A 180 -18.56 -14.63 12.32
N THR A 181 -19.01 -14.88 13.55
CA THR A 181 -18.75 -13.98 14.68
C THR A 181 -17.28 -14.03 15.10
N ARG A 182 -16.66 -15.21 15.12
CA ARG A 182 -15.21 -15.35 15.41
C ARG A 182 -14.35 -14.62 14.38
N PHE A 183 -14.63 -14.78 13.09
CA PHE A 183 -13.90 -14.07 12.04
C PHE A 183 -14.07 -12.54 12.15
N ALA A 184 -15.27 -12.06 12.45
CA ALA A 184 -15.53 -10.65 12.65
C ALA A 184 -14.73 -10.07 13.83
N TRP A 185 -14.71 -10.75 14.98
CA TRP A 185 -13.89 -10.35 16.13
C TRP A 185 -12.40 -10.35 15.80
N THR A 186 -11.89 -11.40 15.14
CA THR A 186 -10.49 -11.46 14.70
C THR A 186 -10.14 -10.30 13.77
N LEU A 187 -11.03 -9.93 12.83
CA LEU A 187 -10.80 -8.76 11.96
C LEU A 187 -10.79 -7.44 12.73
N VAL A 188 -11.67 -7.28 13.72
CA VAL A 188 -11.69 -6.09 14.60
C VAL A 188 -10.39 -5.99 15.39
N ASP A 189 -9.91 -7.10 15.93
CA ASP A 189 -8.63 -7.18 16.64
C ASP A 189 -7.44 -6.83 15.74
N TRP A 190 -7.38 -7.41 14.54
CA TRP A 190 -6.37 -7.05 13.54
C TRP A 190 -6.44 -5.58 13.15
N ALA A 191 -7.63 -5.02 12.99
CA ALA A 191 -7.82 -3.61 12.69
C ALA A 191 -7.33 -2.72 13.85
N GLY A 192 -7.62 -3.09 15.10
CA GLY A 192 -7.12 -2.41 16.29
C GLY A 192 -5.59 -2.46 16.40
N LEU A 193 -5.00 -3.63 16.14
CA LEU A 193 -3.56 -3.85 16.11
C LEU A 193 -2.89 -2.98 15.03
N LEU A 194 -3.39 -3.05 13.79
CA LEU A 194 -2.85 -2.27 12.68
C LEU A 194 -3.04 -0.76 12.89
N SER A 195 -4.17 -0.34 13.46
CA SER A 195 -4.46 1.06 13.77
C SER A 195 -3.50 1.62 14.82
N SER A 196 -3.30 0.91 15.94
CA SER A 196 -2.38 1.33 16.99
C SER A 196 -0.92 1.38 16.50
N LEU A 197 -0.50 0.39 15.72
CA LEU A 197 0.82 0.38 15.08
C LEU A 197 0.98 1.56 14.09
N TYR A 198 -0.07 1.88 13.33
CA TYR A 198 -0.08 3.01 12.41
C TYR A 198 0.00 4.37 13.14
N VAL A 199 -0.65 4.50 14.29
CA VAL A 199 -0.55 5.69 15.16
C VAL A 199 0.87 5.85 15.70
N CYS A 200 1.46 4.79 16.27
CA CYS A 200 2.84 4.79 16.75
C CYS A 200 3.81 5.17 15.63
N GLN A 201 3.65 4.54 14.46
CA GLN A 201 4.41 4.85 13.26
C GLN A 201 4.26 6.32 12.87
N TRP A 202 3.05 6.89 12.92
CA TRP A 202 2.81 8.29 12.56
C TRP A 202 3.50 9.27 13.51
N ILE A 203 3.51 8.98 14.82
CA ILE A 203 4.22 9.76 15.84
C ILE A 203 5.73 9.75 15.57
N VAL A 204 6.32 8.57 15.39
CA VAL A 204 7.76 8.43 15.11
C VAL A 204 8.14 9.13 13.81
N ILE A 205 7.32 8.98 12.77
CA ILE A 205 7.46 9.68 11.48
C ILE A 205 7.42 11.19 11.62
N ALA A 206 6.61 11.71 12.55
CA ALA A 206 6.50 13.15 12.81
C ALA A 206 7.77 13.68 13.50
N LEU A 207 8.30 12.94 14.48
CA LEU A 207 9.52 13.30 15.22
C LEU A 207 10.78 13.24 14.35
N SER A 208 10.82 12.29 13.41
CA SER A 208 11.97 12.01 12.55
C SER A 208 11.89 12.64 11.15
N ARG A 209 10.90 13.51 10.92
CA ARG A 209 10.62 14.08 9.60
C ARG A 209 11.85 14.71 8.94
N ASP A 210 12.57 15.56 9.68
CA ASP A 210 13.68 16.34 9.14
C ASP A 210 14.80 15.42 8.60
N HIS A 211 15.00 14.25 9.21
CA HIS A 211 15.95 13.24 8.71
C HIS A 211 15.48 12.60 7.40
N HIS A 212 14.18 12.32 7.25
CA HIS A 212 13.65 11.80 5.99
C HIS A 212 13.72 12.82 4.85
N THR A 213 13.49 14.10 5.16
CA THR A 213 13.62 15.17 4.16
C THR A 213 15.09 15.36 3.76
N HIS A 214 16.03 15.22 4.69
CA HIS A 214 17.45 15.20 4.37
C HIS A 214 17.83 14.03 3.45
N LEU A 215 17.34 12.82 3.76
CA LEU A 215 17.57 11.62 2.95
C LEU A 215 16.94 11.73 1.54
N SER A 216 15.75 12.34 1.41
CA SER A 216 15.15 12.57 0.10
C SER A 216 15.90 13.62 -0.72
N ARG A 217 16.51 14.60 -0.05
CA ARG A 217 17.41 15.59 -0.68
C ARG A 217 18.69 14.93 -1.17
N GLU A 218 19.36 14.13 -0.34
CA GLU A 218 20.54 13.35 -0.76
C GLU A 218 20.22 12.43 -1.95
N ALA A 219 19.11 11.69 -1.89
CA ALA A 219 18.68 10.84 -2.99
C ALA A 219 18.42 11.63 -4.27
N SER A 220 17.81 12.82 -4.18
CA SER A 220 17.63 13.73 -5.32
C SER A 220 18.98 14.14 -5.92
N LEU A 221 19.94 14.56 -5.09
CA LEU A 221 21.28 14.98 -5.52
C LEU A 221 22.06 13.85 -6.18
N LEU A 222 22.08 12.65 -5.58
CA LEU A 222 22.72 11.46 -6.15
C LEU A 222 22.13 11.10 -7.51
N THR A 223 20.82 11.32 -7.68
CA THR A 223 20.11 11.02 -8.93
C THR A 223 20.01 12.23 -9.85
N GLY A 224 20.75 13.31 -9.60
CA GLY A 224 20.76 14.50 -10.46
C GLY A 224 19.41 15.19 -10.63
N LEU A 225 18.47 14.95 -9.71
CA LEU A 225 17.21 15.67 -9.61
C LEU A 225 17.44 16.92 -8.72
N PRO A 226 17.04 18.13 -9.14
CA PRO A 226 17.12 19.30 -8.29
C PRO A 226 16.37 19.03 -6.97
N PRO A 227 16.99 19.24 -5.80
CA PRO A 227 16.29 19.03 -4.54
C PRO A 227 15.15 20.05 -4.42
N GLU A 228 13.97 19.60 -3.97
CA GLU A 228 12.80 20.46 -3.76
C GLU A 228 12.90 21.26 -2.46
N ASP A 229 13.72 20.80 -1.52
CA ASP A 229 13.95 21.43 -0.23
C ASP A 229 15.34 22.06 -0.16
N GLU A 230 15.44 23.22 0.47
CA GLU A 230 16.71 23.90 0.75
C GLU A 230 17.65 23.07 1.63
N ALA A 231 18.94 23.43 1.67
CA ALA A 231 19.90 22.80 2.56
C ALA A 231 19.59 23.11 4.03
N PHE A 232 19.46 22.09 4.87
CA PHE A 232 19.33 22.28 6.32
C PHE A 232 19.99 21.14 7.09
N THR A 233 20.35 21.42 8.36
CA THR A 233 20.86 20.39 9.29
C THR A 233 19.68 19.64 9.93
N PRO A 234 19.62 18.30 9.85
CA PRO A 234 18.51 17.54 10.42
C PRO A 234 18.48 17.65 11.95
N ARG A 235 17.29 17.88 12.52
CA ARG A 235 17.07 17.93 13.98
C ARG A 235 15.85 17.09 14.35
N VAL A 236 15.88 16.44 15.51
CA VAL A 236 14.70 15.73 16.05
C VAL A 236 13.81 16.78 16.72
N ARG A 237 12.65 17.08 16.12
CA ARG A 237 11.68 18.02 16.70
C ARG A 237 10.26 17.63 16.31
N LEU A 238 9.34 17.76 17.27
CA LEU A 238 7.92 17.59 17.00
C LEU A 238 7.39 18.86 16.32
N ASN A 239 7.27 18.84 14.99
CA ASN A 239 6.70 19.96 14.26
C ASN A 239 5.17 19.88 14.23
N VAL A 240 4.52 20.41 15.27
CA VAL A 240 3.04 20.44 15.39
C VAL A 240 2.41 21.14 14.19
N SER A 241 3.01 22.23 13.71
CA SER A 241 2.49 22.96 12.54
C SER A 241 2.45 22.07 11.29
N TRP A 242 3.46 21.21 11.11
CA TRP A 242 3.48 20.23 10.03
C TRP A 242 2.42 19.14 10.21
N MET A 243 2.24 18.64 11.43
CA MET A 243 1.20 17.64 11.72
C MET A 243 -0.19 18.19 11.38
N ILE A 244 -0.49 19.43 11.79
CA ILE A 244 -1.75 20.11 11.46
C ILE A 244 -1.88 20.31 9.95
N LYS A 245 -0.82 20.78 9.27
CA LYS A 245 -0.80 20.90 7.79
C LYS A 245 -1.08 19.54 7.12
N LYS A 246 -0.51 18.45 7.63
CA LYS A 246 -0.68 17.10 7.08
C LYS A 246 -2.08 16.54 7.34
N ALA A 247 -2.62 16.74 8.54
CA ALA A 247 -3.99 16.38 8.88
C ALA A 247 -4.97 17.15 8.00
N ARG A 248 -4.77 18.47 7.83
CA ARG A 248 -5.56 19.31 6.92
C ARG A 248 -5.46 18.83 5.46
N GLN A 249 -4.29 18.42 5.00
CA GLN A 249 -4.12 17.86 3.66
C GLN A 249 -4.90 16.54 3.48
N ARG A 250 -4.87 15.65 4.48
CA ARG A 250 -5.68 14.41 4.46
C ARG A 250 -7.18 14.70 4.52
N TRP A 251 -7.59 15.66 5.34
CA TRP A 251 -8.97 16.11 5.41
C TRP A 251 -9.46 16.67 4.08
N ARG A 252 -8.65 17.50 3.41
CA ARG A 252 -8.94 17.97 2.05
C ARG A 252 -9.07 16.81 1.07
N ALA A 253 -8.18 15.82 1.11
CA ALA A 253 -8.29 14.63 0.28
C ALA A 253 -9.60 13.85 0.53
N LEU A 254 -9.99 13.70 1.79
CA LEU A 254 -11.25 13.07 2.17
C LEU A 254 -12.47 13.85 1.66
N LEU A 255 -12.45 15.19 1.79
CA LEU A 255 -13.51 16.04 1.26
C LEU A 255 -13.61 15.92 -0.27
N LEU A 256 -12.49 15.94 -0.99
CA LEU A 256 -12.46 15.80 -2.44
C LEU A 256 -12.99 14.43 -2.89
N PHE A 257 -12.66 13.37 -2.16
CA PHE A 257 -13.22 12.05 -2.37
C PHE A 257 -14.74 12.02 -2.10
N ALA A 258 -15.18 12.55 -0.96
CA ALA A 258 -16.58 12.59 -0.54
C ALA A 258 -17.44 13.41 -1.51
N MET A 259 -16.88 14.44 -2.14
CA MET A 259 -17.57 15.23 -3.15
C MET A 259 -17.95 14.41 -4.38
N GLY A 260 -17.27 13.32 -4.74
CA GLY A 260 -17.75 12.44 -5.82
C GLY A 260 -18.89 11.50 -5.43
N MET A 261 -19.13 11.30 -4.13
CA MET A 261 -20.09 10.30 -3.65
C MET A 261 -21.55 10.58 -4.02
N PRO A 262 -22.06 11.83 -3.98
CA PRO A 262 -23.42 12.13 -4.44
C PRO A 262 -23.65 11.73 -5.91
N VAL A 263 -22.64 11.92 -6.78
CA VAL A 263 -22.71 11.52 -8.19
C VAL A 263 -22.76 10.01 -8.33
N LEU A 264 -21.87 9.29 -7.63
CA LEU A 264 -21.87 7.82 -7.63
C LEU A 264 -23.16 7.23 -7.06
N TRP A 265 -23.71 7.87 -6.02
CA TRP A 265 -24.97 7.45 -5.40
C TRP A 265 -26.16 7.73 -6.31
N GLY A 266 -26.19 8.89 -6.98
CA GLY A 266 -27.16 9.18 -8.03
C GLY A 266 -27.11 8.14 -9.14
N MET A 267 -25.90 7.76 -9.58
CA MET A 267 -25.73 6.72 -10.61
C MET A 267 -26.22 5.34 -10.15
N LYS A 268 -26.06 5.02 -8.85
CA LYS A 268 -26.60 3.80 -8.24
C LYS A 268 -28.12 3.71 -8.35
N LEU A 269 -28.83 4.85 -8.30
CA LEU A 269 -30.30 4.87 -8.43
C LEU A 269 -30.76 4.51 -9.85
N PHE A 270 -29.92 4.73 -10.86
CA PHE A 270 -30.21 4.39 -12.26
C PHE A 270 -29.75 2.99 -12.66
N LEU A 271 -29.00 2.27 -11.80
CA LEU A 271 -28.52 0.93 -12.09
C LEU A 271 -29.61 -0.13 -11.83
N PRO A 272 -29.77 -1.12 -12.73
CA PRO A 272 -30.62 -2.29 -12.47
C PRO A 272 -30.23 -3.01 -11.17
N SER A 273 -31.18 -3.72 -10.55
CA SER A 273 -30.94 -4.48 -9.30
C SER A 273 -29.76 -5.45 -9.41
N GLU A 274 -29.62 -6.10 -10.56
CA GLU A 274 -28.53 -7.04 -10.89
C GLU A 274 -27.16 -6.35 -10.96
N ALA A 275 -27.11 -5.05 -11.27
CA ALA A 275 -25.89 -4.28 -11.46
C ALA A 275 -25.41 -3.56 -10.20
N LYS A 276 -26.05 -3.77 -9.03
CA LYS A 276 -25.70 -3.08 -7.77
C LYS A 276 -24.27 -3.36 -7.30
N TRP A 277 -23.65 -4.46 -7.74
CA TRP A 277 -22.24 -4.78 -7.47
C TRP A 277 -21.26 -3.83 -8.19
N LEU A 278 -21.69 -3.10 -9.22
CA LEU A 278 -20.85 -2.09 -9.88
C LEU A 278 -20.56 -0.89 -8.96
N PHE A 279 -21.46 -0.58 -8.03
CA PHE A 279 -21.28 0.55 -7.11
C PHE A 279 -19.98 0.47 -6.30
N PRO A 280 -19.66 -0.62 -5.56
CA PRO A 280 -18.38 -0.72 -4.86
C PRO A 280 -17.17 -0.71 -5.80
N VAL A 281 -17.29 -1.25 -7.02
CA VAL A 281 -16.22 -1.17 -8.04
C VAL A 281 -15.95 0.28 -8.43
N MET A 282 -17.00 1.05 -8.68
CA MET A 282 -16.88 2.47 -9.01
C MET A 282 -16.32 3.31 -7.86
N VAL A 283 -16.78 3.08 -6.64
CA VAL A 283 -16.24 3.75 -5.44
C VAL A 283 -14.76 3.41 -5.27
N SER A 284 -14.37 2.16 -5.55
CA SER A 284 -12.97 1.72 -5.50
C SER A 284 -12.13 2.38 -6.59
N LEU A 285 -12.61 2.44 -7.83
CA LEU A 285 -11.95 3.14 -8.94
C LEU A 285 -11.81 4.65 -8.66
N TRP A 286 -12.84 5.26 -8.08
CA TRP A 286 -12.82 6.66 -7.65
C TRP A 286 -11.76 6.91 -6.58
N GLY A 287 -11.68 6.01 -5.57
CA GLY A 287 -10.65 6.05 -4.54
C GLY A 287 -9.25 5.83 -5.09
N ALA A 288 -9.10 4.87 -6.00
CA ALA A 288 -7.84 4.58 -6.68
C ALA A 288 -7.36 5.79 -7.49
N TRP A 289 -8.23 6.43 -8.25
CA TRP A 289 -7.89 7.63 -9.02
C TRP A 289 -7.35 8.75 -8.12
N TRP A 290 -8.06 9.10 -7.04
CA TRP A 290 -7.58 10.09 -6.08
C TRP A 290 -6.28 9.67 -5.40
N PHE A 291 -6.13 8.39 -5.09
CA PHE A 291 -4.92 7.86 -4.49
C PHE A 291 -3.71 8.04 -5.41
N VAL A 292 -3.86 7.85 -6.73
CA VAL A 292 -2.83 8.14 -7.73
C VAL A 292 -2.51 9.65 -7.79
N VAL A 293 -3.54 10.51 -7.82
CA VAL A 293 -3.37 11.98 -7.81
C VAL A 293 -2.60 12.46 -6.58
N PHE A 294 -2.95 11.98 -5.38
CA PHE A 294 -2.22 12.32 -4.15
C PHE A 294 -0.85 11.64 -4.04
N THR A 295 -0.58 10.63 -4.87
CA THR A 295 0.77 10.06 -5.02
C THR A 295 1.63 10.96 -5.89
N ALA A 296 1.11 11.43 -7.03
CA ALA A 296 1.79 12.42 -7.87
C ALA A 296 2.10 13.71 -7.08
N GLY A 297 1.10 14.22 -6.34
CA GLY A 297 1.23 15.41 -5.48
C GLY A 297 2.19 15.29 -4.29
N LYS A 298 2.96 14.19 -4.19
CA LYS A 298 4.05 14.05 -3.21
C LYS A 298 5.32 14.79 -3.59
N SER A 299 5.54 15.01 -4.89
CA SER A 299 6.57 15.90 -5.40
C SER A 299 5.99 17.31 -5.51
N ALA A 300 6.78 18.32 -5.13
CA ALA A 300 6.44 19.73 -5.29
C ALA A 300 6.20 20.08 -6.76
N ARG A 301 6.97 19.47 -7.68
CA ARG A 301 6.86 19.67 -9.13
C ARG A 301 5.48 19.36 -9.71
N ALA A 302 4.74 18.46 -9.06
CA ALA A 302 3.38 18.11 -9.48
C ALA A 302 2.39 19.26 -9.30
N TRP A 303 2.74 20.30 -8.55
CA TRP A 303 1.91 21.46 -8.29
C TRP A 303 2.23 22.64 -9.21
N ASP A 304 3.41 22.66 -9.83
CA ASP A 304 3.92 23.78 -10.63
C ASP A 304 3.63 23.66 -12.14
N ASP A 305 2.52 23.00 -12.53
CA ASP A 305 2.12 22.92 -13.93
C ASP A 305 1.38 24.21 -14.37
N PRO A 306 1.99 25.05 -15.25
CA PRO A 306 1.33 26.26 -15.75
C PRO A 306 0.14 25.96 -16.66
N THR A 307 0.02 24.71 -17.14
CA THR A 307 -1.03 24.25 -18.05
C THR A 307 -2.03 23.34 -17.34
N ALA A 308 -2.19 23.49 -16.02
CA ALA A 308 -3.16 22.75 -15.22
C ALA A 308 -4.58 22.94 -15.77
N ARG A 309 -5.28 21.82 -16.01
CA ARG A 309 -6.66 21.77 -16.51
C ARG A 309 -7.58 21.09 -15.51
N PRO A 310 -8.91 21.33 -15.58
CA PRO A 310 -9.87 20.56 -14.79
C PRO A 310 -9.77 19.05 -15.11
N PRO A 311 -9.86 18.18 -14.09
CA PRO A 311 -9.90 16.74 -14.27
C PRO A 311 -10.94 16.27 -15.31
N TRP A 312 -10.66 15.16 -15.99
CA TRP A 312 -11.48 14.60 -17.08
C TRP A 312 -12.95 14.42 -16.69
N PHE A 313 -13.24 14.02 -15.45
CA PHE A 313 -14.62 13.81 -14.99
C PHE A 313 -15.36 15.14 -14.79
N LEU A 314 -14.68 16.22 -14.39
CA LEU A 314 -15.30 17.55 -14.33
C LEU A 314 -15.55 18.09 -15.73
N ARG A 315 -14.60 17.89 -16.65
CA ARG A 315 -14.80 18.23 -18.07
C ARG A 315 -16.01 17.49 -18.63
N GLY A 316 -16.09 16.17 -18.41
CA GLY A 316 -17.24 15.35 -18.78
C GLY A 316 -18.55 15.82 -18.14
N TRP A 317 -18.53 16.14 -16.84
CA TRP A 317 -19.68 16.67 -16.11
C TRP A 317 -20.19 17.98 -16.70
N THR A 318 -19.29 18.95 -16.92
CA THR A 318 -19.66 20.25 -17.50
C THR A 318 -20.21 20.11 -18.91
N GLY A 319 -19.69 19.19 -19.72
CA GLY A 319 -20.24 18.88 -21.03
C GLY A 319 -21.65 18.30 -20.96
N LEU A 320 -21.85 17.26 -20.13
CA LEU A 320 -23.09 16.51 -20.05
C LEU A 320 -24.24 17.28 -19.38
N PHE A 321 -23.94 18.03 -18.32
CA PHE A 321 -24.93 18.67 -17.46
C PHE A 321 -25.01 20.20 -17.60
N SER A 322 -24.39 20.77 -18.63
CA SER A 322 -24.40 22.22 -18.91
C SER A 322 -25.80 22.84 -18.96
N ARG A 323 -26.80 22.06 -19.40
CA ARG A 323 -28.19 22.53 -19.61
C ARG A 323 -29.07 22.48 -18.37
N ILE A 324 -28.68 21.74 -17.32
CA ILE A 324 -29.53 21.53 -16.14
C ILE A 324 -28.99 22.36 -14.97
N PRO A 325 -29.68 23.44 -14.55
CA PRO A 325 -29.16 24.40 -13.57
C PRO A 325 -28.62 23.82 -12.25
N PRO A 326 -29.30 22.88 -11.54
CA PRO A 326 -28.77 22.34 -10.30
C PRO A 326 -27.47 21.55 -10.49
N PHE A 327 -27.35 20.76 -11.56
CA PHE A 327 -26.13 20.01 -11.86
C PHE A 327 -25.00 20.93 -12.32
N ARG A 328 -25.31 22.02 -13.04
CA ARG A 328 -24.34 23.04 -13.40
C ARG A 328 -23.77 23.74 -12.17
N ALA A 329 -24.63 24.21 -11.26
CA ALA A 329 -24.23 24.86 -10.02
C ALA A 329 -23.37 23.94 -9.15
N TYR A 330 -23.74 22.66 -9.05
CA TYR A 330 -22.93 21.66 -8.37
C TYR A 330 -21.57 21.45 -9.04
N GLY A 331 -21.51 21.37 -10.38
CA GLY A 331 -20.27 21.25 -11.13
C GLY A 331 -19.33 22.45 -10.93
N GLU A 332 -19.85 23.67 -10.95
CA GLU A 332 -19.09 24.90 -10.68
C GLU A 332 -18.58 24.95 -9.24
N TRP A 333 -19.40 24.56 -8.27
CA TRP A 333 -18.97 24.42 -6.87
C TRP A 333 -17.88 23.36 -6.72
N TRP A 334 -18.05 22.21 -7.36
CA TRP A 334 -17.07 21.12 -7.32
C TRP A 334 -15.74 21.57 -7.92
N THR A 335 -15.77 22.18 -9.10
CA THR A 335 -14.62 22.75 -9.82
C THR A 335 -13.83 23.70 -8.92
N ARG A 336 -14.49 24.68 -8.29
CA ARG A 336 -13.86 25.64 -7.36
C ARG A 336 -13.17 24.95 -6.17
N ARG A 337 -13.74 23.87 -5.65
CA ARG A 337 -13.15 23.14 -4.51
C ARG A 337 -11.98 22.26 -4.92
N THR A 338 -11.98 21.76 -6.16
CA THR A 338 -10.91 20.92 -6.73
C THR A 338 -9.81 21.70 -7.43
N GLU A 339 -9.94 23.01 -7.61
CA GLU A 339 -8.98 23.83 -8.36
C GLU A 339 -7.55 23.67 -7.87
N SER A 340 -7.36 23.63 -6.55
CA SER A 340 -6.03 23.43 -5.94
C SER A 340 -5.31 22.15 -6.39
N VAL A 341 -6.05 21.11 -6.81
CA VAL A 341 -5.50 19.80 -7.22
C VAL A 341 -5.54 19.59 -8.74
N PHE A 342 -5.85 20.61 -9.53
CA PHE A 342 -5.85 20.51 -11.00
C PHE A 342 -4.48 20.18 -11.56
N SER A 343 -3.43 20.78 -10.99
CA SER A 343 -2.05 20.57 -11.40
C SER A 343 -1.63 19.08 -11.27
N PRO A 344 -1.70 18.43 -10.08
CA PRO A 344 -1.36 17.02 -9.97
C PRO A 344 -2.34 16.10 -10.72
N ALA A 345 -3.62 16.48 -10.86
CA ALA A 345 -4.57 15.70 -11.66
C ALA A 345 -4.21 15.71 -13.16
N THR A 346 -3.79 16.87 -13.69
CA THR A 346 -3.34 17.02 -15.07
C THR A 346 -2.12 16.14 -15.33
N GLN A 347 -1.17 16.11 -14.40
CA GLN A 347 0.02 15.26 -14.48
C GLN A 347 -0.34 13.76 -14.52
N VAL A 348 -1.30 13.31 -13.70
CA VAL A 348 -1.84 11.94 -13.76
C VAL A 348 -2.51 11.64 -15.09
N GLU A 349 -3.19 12.60 -15.71
CA GLU A 349 -3.82 12.40 -17.01
C GLU A 349 -2.80 12.29 -18.16
N ARG A 350 -1.60 12.87 -18.02
CA ARG A 350 -0.52 12.77 -19.01
C ARG A 350 0.27 11.47 -18.90
N ASP A 351 0.58 11.03 -17.68
CA ASP A 351 1.21 9.73 -17.44
C ASP A 351 0.44 8.88 -16.40
N PRO A 352 -0.73 8.33 -16.78
CA PRO A 352 -1.57 7.59 -15.85
C PRO A 352 -0.90 6.29 -15.41
N TRP A 353 -0.13 5.65 -16.30
CA TRP A 353 0.44 4.33 -16.04
C TRP A 353 1.65 4.40 -15.12
N GLY A 354 2.61 5.30 -15.38
CA GLY A 354 3.77 5.47 -14.51
C GLY A 354 3.38 5.89 -13.09
N LEU A 355 2.50 6.87 -12.97
CA LEU A 355 2.02 7.33 -11.66
C LEU A 355 1.15 6.29 -10.94
N SER A 356 0.40 5.45 -11.67
CA SER A 356 -0.33 4.31 -11.07
C SER A 356 0.62 3.24 -10.54
N GLY A 357 1.68 2.91 -11.28
CA GLY A 357 2.73 2.00 -10.82
C GLY A 357 3.37 2.49 -9.52
N LEU A 358 3.71 3.78 -9.48
CA LEU A 358 4.24 4.43 -8.27
C LEU A 358 3.23 4.41 -7.12
N ALA A 359 1.94 4.59 -7.41
CA ALA A 359 0.89 4.50 -6.40
C ALA A 359 0.80 3.09 -5.81
N VAL A 360 0.90 2.03 -6.63
CA VAL A 360 0.94 0.65 -6.13
C VAL A 360 2.18 0.42 -5.25
N ALA A 361 3.36 0.87 -5.67
CA ALA A 361 4.57 0.78 -4.85
C ALA A 361 4.40 1.52 -3.51
N ARG A 362 3.74 2.68 -3.53
CA ARG A 362 3.39 3.44 -2.32
C ARG A 362 2.34 2.72 -1.45
N ALA A 363 1.38 2.02 -2.04
CA ALA A 363 0.38 1.25 -1.31
C ALA A 363 1.03 0.06 -0.59
N LEU A 364 1.92 -0.67 -1.25
CA LEU A 364 2.73 -1.71 -0.61
C LEU A 364 3.63 -1.13 0.49
N SER A 365 4.18 0.06 0.24
CA SER A 365 4.94 0.82 1.24
C SER A 365 4.08 1.41 2.36
N ALA A 366 2.75 1.28 2.32
CA ALA A 366 1.88 1.71 3.41
C ALA A 366 1.88 0.71 4.57
N LEU A 367 2.38 -0.52 4.33
CA LEU A 367 2.59 -1.50 5.38
C LEU A 367 3.44 -0.91 6.52
N PRO A 368 3.08 -1.18 7.78
CA PRO A 368 3.90 -0.79 8.92
C PRO A 368 5.35 -1.25 8.75
N LEU A 369 6.29 -0.49 9.30
CA LEU A 369 7.74 -0.68 9.16
C LEU A 369 8.29 -0.46 7.74
N VAL A 370 7.73 -1.09 6.70
CA VAL A 370 8.18 -0.93 5.29
C VAL A 370 8.17 0.55 4.88
N LYS A 371 7.14 1.27 5.31
CA LYS A 371 7.01 2.71 5.08
C LYS A 371 8.21 3.53 5.57
N CYS A 372 8.86 3.12 6.67
CA CYS A 372 10.02 3.85 7.20
C CYS A 372 11.19 3.81 6.21
N PHE A 373 11.31 2.73 5.45
CA PHE A 373 12.35 2.54 4.46
C PHE A 373 12.04 3.25 3.14
N VAL A 374 10.84 3.08 2.60
CA VAL A 374 10.53 3.56 1.24
C VAL A 374 10.08 5.03 1.20
N ARG A 375 9.61 5.58 2.32
CA ARG A 375 9.05 6.96 2.38
C ARG A 375 9.96 8.06 1.84
N PRO A 376 11.28 8.11 2.12
CA PRO A 376 12.16 9.18 1.59
C PRO A 376 12.23 9.17 0.07
N VAL A 377 12.00 8.02 -0.54
CA VAL A 377 12.29 7.79 -1.96
C VAL A 377 11.08 8.06 -2.85
N ILE A 378 9.86 7.90 -2.32
CA ILE A 378 8.61 8.11 -3.09
C ILE A 378 8.51 9.52 -3.72
N PRO A 379 8.81 10.62 -3.00
CA PRO A 379 8.77 11.97 -3.60
C PRO A 379 9.79 12.13 -4.73
N VAL A 380 10.99 11.56 -4.58
CA VAL A 380 12.07 11.59 -5.58
C VAL A 380 11.66 10.79 -6.82
N ALA A 381 11.07 9.61 -6.63
CA ALA A 381 10.51 8.79 -7.70
C ALA A 381 9.42 9.53 -8.47
N ALA A 382 8.49 10.19 -7.77
CA ALA A 382 7.47 11.04 -8.40
C ALA A 382 8.12 12.17 -9.22
N GLY A 383 9.13 12.85 -8.66
CA GLY A 383 9.85 13.91 -9.36
C GLY A 383 10.53 13.44 -10.64
N HIS A 384 11.12 12.24 -10.65
CA HIS A 384 11.72 11.64 -11.86
C HIS A 384 10.68 11.32 -12.93
N LEU A 385 9.53 10.74 -12.56
CA LEU A 385 8.45 10.48 -13.53
C LEU A 385 7.92 11.78 -14.16
N LEU A 386 7.72 12.82 -13.33
CA LEU A 386 7.25 14.13 -13.80
C LEU A 386 8.29 14.84 -14.66
N ARG A 387 9.59 14.69 -14.37
CA ARG A 387 10.66 15.24 -15.20
C ARG A 387 10.76 14.53 -16.55
N ALA A 388 10.64 13.21 -16.56
CA ALA A 388 10.68 12.41 -17.78
C ALA A 388 9.53 12.76 -18.74
N GLU A 389 8.34 13.06 -18.20
CA GLU A 389 7.18 13.50 -18.96
C GLU A 389 7.39 14.86 -19.64
N ARG A 390 8.06 15.80 -18.98
CA ARG A 390 8.35 17.16 -19.52
C ARG A 390 9.44 17.21 -20.59
N GLY A 391 9.98 16.07 -21.02
CA GLY A 391 11.02 16.03 -22.05
C GLY A 391 12.43 16.36 -21.56
N GLY A 392 12.62 16.50 -20.24
CA GLY A 392 13.92 16.42 -19.57
C GLY A 392 15.08 17.21 -20.18
N ASP A 393 14.94 18.52 -20.40
CA ASP A 393 16.11 19.36 -20.70
C ASP A 393 16.91 19.65 -19.42
N PRO A 394 18.15 19.15 -19.26
CA PRO A 394 18.96 19.40 -18.08
C PRO A 394 19.37 20.87 -17.92
N VAL A 395 19.32 21.66 -19.00
CA VAL A 395 19.75 23.06 -19.04
C VAL A 395 18.71 24.01 -18.42
N SER A 396 17.41 23.72 -18.57
CA SER A 396 16.37 24.60 -18.03
C SER A 396 16.26 24.54 -16.50
N ASP A 397 16.65 23.41 -15.89
CA ASP A 397 16.62 23.21 -14.43
C ASP A 397 17.89 23.72 -13.72
N ALA A 398 19.01 23.84 -14.43
CA ALA A 398 20.27 24.39 -13.91
C ALA A 398 20.36 25.92 -14.03
N ALA A 399 19.47 26.55 -14.81
CA ALA A 399 19.47 27.98 -15.10
C ALA A 399 18.81 28.85 -14.02
N VAL A 400 18.38 28.28 -12.89
CA VAL A 400 18.12 29.06 -11.68
C VAL A 400 19.41 29.04 -10.86
N PRO A 401 20.33 30.02 -11.04
CA PRO A 401 21.46 30.15 -10.13
C PRO A 401 20.89 30.29 -8.71
N PRO A 402 21.53 29.69 -7.69
CA PRO A 402 21.15 29.97 -6.31
C PRO A 402 21.19 31.48 -6.15
N GLU A 403 20.08 32.10 -5.75
CA GLU A 403 20.12 33.51 -5.38
C GLU A 403 21.30 33.67 -4.40
N PRO A 404 22.25 34.59 -4.67
CA PRO A 404 23.32 34.82 -3.73
C PRO A 404 22.64 35.13 -2.41
N VAL A 405 22.96 34.32 -1.39
CA VAL A 405 22.55 34.56 -0.02
C VAL A 405 23.05 35.96 0.30
N THR A 406 22.17 36.94 0.15
CA THR A 406 22.42 38.28 0.65
C THR A 406 22.41 38.08 2.14
N GLU A 407 23.61 37.96 2.71
CA GLU A 407 23.84 38.20 4.12
C GLU A 407 23.14 39.52 4.42
N ARG A 408 21.91 39.44 4.96
CA ARG A 408 21.34 40.54 5.71
C ARG A 408 22.23 40.66 6.94
N SER A 409 23.34 41.39 6.80
CA SER A 409 24.05 41.94 7.93
C SER A 409 23.01 42.64 8.80
N ALA A 410 22.84 42.09 10.00
CA ALA A 410 22.10 42.75 11.05
C ALA A 410 22.75 44.12 11.30
N GLY A 411 21.97 45.17 11.05
CA GLY A 411 22.15 46.49 11.65
C GLY A 411 21.16 46.65 12.77
#